data_AF-A0A3L7XKJ4-F1
#
_entry.id   AF-A0A3L7XKJ4-F1
#
_cell.length_a   1.000
_cell.length_b   1.000
_cell.length_c   1.000
_cell.angle_alpha   90.00
_cell.angle_beta   90.00
_cell.angle_gamma   90.00
#
_symmetry.space_group_name_H-M   'P 1'
#
loop_
_entity.id
_entity.type
_entity.pdbx_description
1 polymer ?
#
loop_
_entity_poly.entity_id
_entity_poly.type
_entity_poly.pdbx_seq_one_letter_code
_entity_poly.pdbx_strand_id
1 'polypeptide(L)'
;MRIRDYQNWLEEWDKARAWDRVLVSHTLLHALEELGEVSKLVQMLEGYRPLDPPDAEAVRDLLALELSDLQVMLFKVAYQCGIDMEDALRQGQAKADARFPDPSTGRAAQIAYRERLRARVDKT
;
A
#
# COMPACT_ATOMS: atom_id res chain seq x y z
N MET A 1 -8.20 15.37 5.90
CA MET A 1 -9.17 14.32 6.27
C MET A 1 -8.48 13.37 7.23
N ARG A 2 -9.13 12.97 8.34
CA ARG A 2 -8.56 11.95 9.24
C ARG A 2 -8.85 10.55 8.69
N ILE A 3 -8.09 9.55 9.13
CA ILE A 3 -8.20 8.17 8.63
C ILE A 3 -9.57 7.60 8.99
N ARG A 4 -9.99 7.79 10.24
CA ARG A 4 -11.32 7.37 10.71
C ARG A 4 -12.45 8.03 9.94
N ASP A 5 -12.32 9.33 9.65
CA ASP A 5 -13.34 10.08 8.92
C ASP A 5 -13.53 9.53 7.49
N TYR A 6 -12.43 9.18 6.80
CA TYR A 6 -12.50 8.56 5.48
C TYR A 6 -13.08 7.15 5.52
N GLN A 7 -12.66 6.32 6.48
CA GLN A 7 -13.19 4.97 6.65
C GLN A 7 -14.71 4.99 6.86
N ASN A 8 -15.19 5.89 7.72
CA ASN A 8 -16.63 6.04 7.98
C ASN A 8 -17.40 6.50 6.73
N TRP A 9 -16.86 7.49 6.00
CA TRP A 9 -17.45 7.93 4.74
C TRP A 9 -17.55 6.79 3.73
N LEU A 10 -16.49 5.97 3.60
CA LEU A 10 -16.48 4.84 2.69
C LEU A 10 -17.55 3.80 3.09
N GLU A 11 -17.64 3.46 4.36
CA GLU A 11 -18.64 2.50 4.86
C GLU A 11 -20.07 2.98 4.58
N GLU A 12 -20.37 4.25 4.84
CA GLU A 12 -21.68 4.85 4.54
C GLU A 12 -21.99 4.84 3.04
N TRP A 13 -20.99 5.20 2.22
CA TRP A 13 -21.11 5.22 0.77
C TRP A 13 -21.35 3.83 0.18
N ASP A 14 -20.70 2.80 0.72
CA ASP A 14 -20.81 1.41 0.29
C ASP A 14 -22.15 0.79 0.71
N LYS A 15 -22.60 1.04 1.95
CA LYS A 15 -23.92 0.62 2.46
C LYS A 15 -25.07 1.24 1.68
N ALA A 16 -24.96 2.50 1.28
CA ALA A 16 -25.96 3.16 0.44
C ALA A 16 -26.16 2.46 -0.93
N ARG A 17 -25.18 1.64 -1.36
CA ARG A 17 -25.21 0.86 -2.61
C ARG A 17 -25.43 -0.63 -2.39
N ALA A 18 -25.65 -1.06 -1.13
CA ALA A 18 -25.72 -2.46 -0.72
C ALA A 18 -24.46 -3.28 -1.07
N TRP A 19 -23.34 -2.61 -1.31
CA TRP A 19 -22.06 -3.23 -1.65
C TRP A 19 -21.31 -3.73 -0.41
N ASP A 20 -21.80 -3.37 0.78
CA ASP A 20 -21.29 -3.83 2.08
C ASP A 20 -21.54 -5.34 2.28
N ARG A 21 -22.51 -5.90 1.53
CA ARG A 21 -22.95 -7.30 1.60
C ARG A 21 -22.03 -8.28 0.87
N VAL A 22 -21.00 -7.81 0.18
CA VAL A 22 -20.02 -8.71 -0.46
C VAL A 22 -19.21 -9.44 0.61
N LEU A 23 -18.79 -10.67 0.33
CA LEU A 23 -17.91 -11.41 1.23
C LEU A 23 -16.56 -10.70 1.35
N VAL A 24 -15.98 -10.69 2.55
CA VAL A 24 -14.63 -10.15 2.80
C VAL A 24 -13.59 -10.79 1.87
N SER A 25 -13.76 -12.08 1.55
CA SER A 25 -12.91 -12.78 0.59
C SER A 25 -12.91 -12.16 -0.82
N HIS A 26 -14.04 -11.60 -1.26
CA HIS A 26 -14.12 -10.89 -2.55
C HIS A 26 -13.47 -9.51 -2.47
N THR A 27 -13.63 -8.79 -1.36
CA THR A 27 -12.89 -7.54 -1.15
C THR A 27 -11.38 -7.78 -1.11
N LEU A 28 -10.93 -8.88 -0.49
CA LEU A 28 -9.52 -9.27 -0.52
C LEU A 28 -9.05 -9.63 -1.93
N LEU A 29 -9.89 -10.27 -2.75
CA LEU A 29 -9.58 -10.52 -4.16
C LEU A 29 -9.37 -9.20 -4.92
N HIS A 30 -10.28 -8.22 -4.77
CA HIS A 30 -10.10 -6.90 -5.39
C HIS A 30 -8.84 -6.19 -4.89
N ALA A 31 -8.52 -6.26 -3.60
CA ALA A 31 -7.26 -5.72 -3.10
C ALA A 31 -6.02 -6.35 -3.77
N LEU A 32 -6.07 -7.64 -4.14
CA LEU A 32 -4.99 -8.29 -4.88
C LEU A 32 -4.93 -7.80 -6.34
N GLU A 33 -6.06 -7.53 -6.96
CA GLU A 33 -6.15 -6.94 -8.30
C GLU A 33 -5.51 -5.54 -8.31
N GLU A 34 -5.89 -4.66 -7.38
CA GLU A 34 -5.31 -3.31 -7.28
C GLU A 34 -3.81 -3.33 -6.95
N LEU A 35 -3.39 -4.27 -6.09
CA LEU A 35 -1.95 -4.48 -5.83
C LEU A 35 -1.19 -4.91 -7.10
N GLY A 36 -1.86 -5.63 -8.01
CA GLY A 36 -1.34 -5.99 -9.33
C GLY A 36 -1.10 -4.76 -10.22
N GLU A 37 -2.04 -3.82 -10.27
CA GLU A 37 -1.88 -2.57 -11.02
C GLU A 37 -0.80 -1.67 -10.40
N VAL A 38 -0.75 -1.54 -9.07
CA VAL A 38 0.36 -0.88 -8.36
C VAL A 38 1.71 -1.49 -8.76
N SER A 39 1.81 -2.82 -8.73
CA SER A 39 3.04 -3.54 -9.07
C SER A 39 3.48 -3.29 -10.51
N LYS A 40 2.53 -3.24 -11.46
CA LYS A 40 2.79 -2.94 -12.87
C LYS A 40 3.36 -1.53 -13.05
N LEU A 41 2.80 -0.52 -12.38
CA LEU A 41 3.28 0.86 -12.48
C LEU A 41 4.65 1.06 -11.81
N VAL A 42 4.90 0.41 -10.67
CA VAL A 42 6.25 0.40 -10.05
C VAL A 42 7.28 -0.21 -11.00
N GLN A 43 6.96 -1.33 -11.64
CA GLN A 43 7.83 -1.96 -12.64
C GLN A 43 8.14 -1.05 -13.84
N MET A 44 7.19 -0.20 -14.25
CA MET A 44 7.45 0.81 -15.29
C MET A 44 8.44 1.87 -14.80
N LEU A 45 8.23 2.41 -13.59
CA LEU A 45 9.11 3.43 -13.00
C LEU A 45 10.53 2.91 -12.73
N GLU A 46 10.69 1.62 -12.45
CA GLU A 46 11.98 0.97 -12.25
C GLU A 46 12.67 0.55 -13.57
N GLY A 47 12.01 0.75 -14.72
CA GLY A 47 12.55 0.41 -16.03
C GLY A 47 12.51 -1.09 -16.38
N TYR A 48 11.84 -1.91 -15.58
CA TYR A 48 11.56 -3.31 -15.92
C TYR A 48 10.54 -3.42 -17.06
N ARG A 49 9.62 -2.44 -17.15
CA ARG A 49 8.66 -2.27 -18.25
C ARG A 49 8.85 -0.91 -18.92
N PRO A 50 8.49 -0.77 -20.21
CA PRO A 50 8.41 0.55 -20.82
C PRO A 50 7.34 1.39 -20.13
N LEU A 51 7.56 2.70 -20.05
CA LEU A 51 6.56 3.64 -19.56
C LEU A 51 5.36 3.67 -20.52
N ASP A 52 4.16 3.63 -19.96
CA ASP A 52 2.90 3.85 -20.68
C ASP A 52 1.93 4.60 -19.76
N PRO A 53 1.67 5.90 -19.98
CA PRO A 53 2.21 6.73 -21.08
C PRO A 53 3.74 6.92 -21.00
N PRO A 54 4.42 7.34 -22.09
CA PRO A 54 5.88 7.53 -22.14
C PRO A 54 6.35 8.78 -21.36
N ASP A 55 5.82 8.98 -20.16
CA ASP A 55 6.10 10.08 -19.24
C ASP A 55 6.04 9.54 -17.80
N ALA A 56 7.15 9.66 -17.08
CA ALA A 56 7.28 9.15 -15.72
C ALA A 56 6.45 9.94 -14.70
N GLU A 57 6.11 11.21 -14.97
CA GLU A 57 5.20 11.98 -14.11
C GLU A 57 3.77 11.47 -14.24
N ALA A 58 3.28 11.31 -15.47
CA ALA A 58 1.97 10.70 -15.71
C ALA A 58 1.84 9.27 -15.15
N VAL A 59 2.90 8.45 -15.21
CA VAL A 59 2.90 7.12 -14.55
C VAL A 59 2.84 7.24 -13.01
N ARG A 60 3.45 8.26 -12.41
CA ARG A 60 3.33 8.52 -10.96
C ARG A 60 1.92 8.96 -10.59
N ASP A 61 1.25 9.74 -11.44
CA ASP A 61 -0.15 10.13 -11.21
C ASP A 61 -1.08 8.92 -11.26
N LEU A 62 -0.89 8.01 -12.22
CA LEU A 62 -1.60 6.73 -12.27
C LEU A 62 -1.32 5.91 -11.00
N LEU A 63 -0.05 5.84 -10.56
CA LEU A 63 0.31 5.09 -9.36
C LEU A 63 -0.38 5.65 -8.12
N ALA A 64 -0.56 6.97 -8.03
CA ALA A 64 -1.30 7.58 -6.94
C ALA A 64 -2.77 7.14 -6.91
N LEU A 65 -3.40 6.95 -8.07
CA LEU A 65 -4.77 6.43 -8.18
C LEU A 65 -4.84 4.96 -7.78
N GLU A 66 -3.97 4.10 -8.31
CA GLU A 66 -3.98 2.66 -7.97
C GLU A 66 -3.65 2.42 -6.48
N LEU A 67 -2.77 3.24 -5.88
CA LEU A 67 -2.54 3.22 -4.44
C LEU A 67 -3.79 3.62 -3.65
N SER A 68 -4.57 4.57 -4.16
CA SER A 68 -5.86 4.95 -3.58
C SER A 68 -6.86 3.80 -3.68
N ASP A 69 -6.99 3.15 -4.83
CA ASP A 69 -7.93 2.05 -5.05
C ASP A 69 -7.61 0.85 -4.15
N LEU A 70 -6.32 0.48 -4.05
CA LEU A 70 -5.86 -0.50 -3.07
C LEU A 70 -6.24 -0.09 -1.64
N GLN A 71 -6.02 1.17 -1.27
CA GLN A 71 -6.31 1.67 0.06
C GLN A 71 -7.82 1.65 0.37
N VAL A 72 -8.69 1.92 -0.62
CA VAL A 72 -10.15 1.76 -0.49
C VAL A 72 -10.49 0.31 -0.15
N MET A 73 -9.91 -0.66 -0.85
CA MET A 73 -10.16 -2.08 -0.58
C MET A 73 -9.70 -2.48 0.83
N LEU A 74 -8.55 -1.97 1.31
CA LEU A 74 -8.08 -2.22 2.66
C LEU A 74 -8.99 -1.60 3.75
N PHE A 75 -9.49 -0.38 3.53
CA PHE A 75 -10.49 0.20 4.45
C PHE A 75 -11.80 -0.58 4.45
N LYS A 76 -12.20 -1.12 3.28
CA LYS A 76 -13.37 -1.99 3.17
C LYS A 76 -13.22 -3.28 3.96
N VAL A 77 -12.10 -3.97 3.82
CA VAL A 77 -11.77 -5.13 4.66
C VAL A 77 -11.85 -4.75 6.14
N ALA A 78 -11.27 -3.60 6.52
CA ALA A 78 -11.25 -3.18 7.90
C ALA A 78 -12.65 -2.96 8.48
N TYR A 79 -13.54 -2.19 7.84
CA TYR A 79 -14.89 -1.98 8.40
C TYR A 79 -15.74 -3.26 8.34
N GLN A 80 -15.59 -4.10 7.32
CA GLN A 80 -16.29 -5.40 7.27
C GLN A 80 -15.87 -6.33 8.42
N CYS A 81 -14.66 -6.15 8.96
CA CYS A 81 -14.16 -6.86 10.13
C CYS A 81 -14.31 -6.09 11.46
N GLY A 82 -14.96 -4.91 11.46
CA GLY A 82 -15.14 -4.10 12.68
C GLY A 82 -13.83 -3.51 13.22
N ILE A 83 -12.85 -3.24 12.35
CA ILE A 83 -11.54 -2.69 12.69
C ILE A 83 -11.52 -1.18 12.43
N ASP A 84 -11.23 -0.38 13.46
CA ASP A 84 -10.89 1.03 13.30
C ASP A 84 -9.43 1.17 12.85
N MET A 85 -9.22 1.66 11.63
CA MET A 85 -7.87 1.72 11.05
C MET A 85 -7.00 2.79 11.70
N GLU A 86 -7.58 3.86 12.25
CA GLU A 86 -6.80 4.90 12.92
C GLU A 86 -6.18 4.39 14.22
N ASP A 87 -6.95 3.63 15.01
CA ASP A 87 -6.44 2.98 16.22
C ASP A 87 -5.49 1.83 15.89
N ALA A 88 -5.76 1.04 14.85
CA ALA A 88 -4.85 -0.01 14.39
C ALA A 88 -3.49 0.57 13.96
N LEU A 89 -3.47 1.71 13.26
CA LEU A 89 -2.23 2.39 12.86
C LEU A 89 -1.50 3.01 14.06
N ARG A 90 -2.20 3.58 15.04
CA ARG A 90 -1.57 4.04 16.30
C ARG A 90 -0.87 2.90 17.04
N GLN A 91 -1.52 1.74 17.15
CA GLN A 91 -0.92 0.54 17.75
C GLN A 91 0.29 0.04 16.93
N GLY A 92 0.17 0.05 15.60
CA GLY A 92 1.25 -0.29 14.68
C GLY A 92 2.46 0.62 14.83
N GLN A 93 2.24 1.93 14.97
CA GLN A 93 3.29 2.92 15.23
C GLN A 93 4.02 2.62 16.54
N ALA A 94 3.30 2.46 17.65
CA ALA A 94 3.91 2.15 18.95
C ALA A 94 4.71 0.82 18.90
N LYS A 95 4.18 -0.19 18.19
CA LYS A 95 4.89 -1.46 17.95
C LYS A 95 6.16 -1.27 17.13
N ALA A 96 6.14 -0.41 16.10
CA ALA A 96 7.31 -0.12 15.27
C ALA A 96 8.39 0.62 16.08
N ASP A 97 8.02 1.63 16.85
CA ASP A 97 8.93 2.39 17.72
C ASP A 97 9.59 1.48 18.77
N ALA A 98 8.81 0.59 19.39
CA ALA A 98 9.35 -0.38 20.35
C ALA A 98 10.29 -1.40 19.69
N ARG A 99 10.02 -1.80 18.44
CA ARG A 99 10.84 -2.77 17.70
C ARG A 99 12.14 -2.17 17.16
N PHE A 100 12.13 -0.89 16.79
CA PHE A 100 13.27 -0.20 16.17
C PHE A 100 13.57 1.13 16.88
N PRO A 101 14.00 1.11 18.15
CA PRO A 101 14.15 2.32 18.96
C PRO A 101 15.34 3.20 18.55
N ASP A 102 16.34 2.64 17.88
CA ASP A 102 17.52 3.37 17.41
C ASP A 102 17.47 3.60 15.89
N PRO A 103 17.28 4.86 15.43
CA PRO A 103 17.29 5.21 14.01
C PRO A 103 18.57 4.82 13.25
N SER A 104 19.70 4.67 13.94
CA SER A 104 20.98 4.31 13.32
C SER A 104 20.98 2.90 12.70
N THR A 105 20.18 2.00 13.28
CA THR A 105 20.05 0.60 12.82
C THR A 105 19.55 0.52 11.38
N GLY A 106 18.64 1.41 10.98
CA GLY A 106 18.11 1.48 9.62
C GLY A 106 19.18 1.85 8.59
N ARG A 107 20.03 2.84 8.90
CA ARG A 107 21.12 3.27 8.00
C ARG A 107 22.17 2.17 7.85
N ALA A 108 22.57 1.52 8.95
CA ALA A 108 23.52 0.40 8.90
C ALA A 108 22.98 -0.76 8.05
N ALA A 109 21.71 -1.13 8.23
CA ALA A 109 21.06 -2.18 7.45
C ALA A 109 20.99 -1.83 5.95
N GLN A 110 20.72 -0.57 5.60
CA GLN A 110 20.68 -0.12 4.20
C GLN A 110 22.06 -0.21 3.53
N ILE A 111 23.13 0.23 4.19
CA ILE A 111 24.50 0.13 3.68
C ILE A 111 24.84 -1.34 3.40
N ALA A 112 24.61 -2.21 4.38
CA ALA A 112 24.88 -3.64 4.24
C ALA A 112 24.04 -4.29 3.12
N TYR A 113 22.77 -3.89 2.94
CA TYR A 113 21.95 -4.34 1.82
C TYR A 113 22.52 -3.93 0.46
N ARG A 114 22.94 -2.66 0.31
CA ARG A 114 23.50 -2.14 -0.94
C ARG A 114 24.82 -2.82 -1.31
N GLU A 115 25.68 -3.08 -0.33
CA GLU A 115 26.91 -3.84 -0.53
C GLU A 115 26.63 -5.25 -1.04
N ARG A 116 25.68 -5.96 -0.42
CA ARG A 116 25.24 -7.29 -0.88
C ARG A 116 24.66 -7.26 -2.29
N LEU A 117 23.87 -6.24 -2.63
CA LEU A 117 23.27 -6.09 -3.95
C LEU A 117 24.32 -5.83 -5.02
N ARG A 118 25.25 -4.88 -4.82
CA ARG A 118 26.36 -4.62 -5.76
C ARG A 118 27.19 -5.87 -5.99
N ALA A 119 27.60 -6.54 -4.91
CA ALA A 119 28.38 -7.78 -5.00
C ALA A 119 27.65 -8.91 -5.74
N ARG A 120 26.31 -8.88 -5.81
CA ARG A 120 25.52 -9.83 -6.61
C ARG A 120 25.45 -9.43 -8.08
N VAL A 121 25.22 -8.15 -8.36
CA VAL A 121 25.11 -7.63 -9.74
C VAL A 121 26.46 -7.74 -10.44
N ASP A 122 27.57 -7.36 -9.80
CA ASP A 122 28.91 -7.36 -10.40
C ASP A 122 29.47 -8.79 -10.66
N LYS A 123 28.84 -9.82 -10.09
CA LYS A 123 29.20 -11.24 -10.32
C LYS A 123 28.46 -11.86 -11.51
N THR A 124 27.54 -11.13 -12.13
CA THR A 124 26.71 -11.58 -13.27
C THR A 124 27.17 -10.87 -14.53
#